data_AF-A0ABC8V291-F1
#
_entry.id   AF-A0ABC8V291-F1
#
_cell.length_a   1.000
_cell.length_b   1.000
_cell.length_c   1.000
_cell.angle_alpha   90.00
_cell.angle_beta   90.00
_cell.angle_gamma   90.00
#
_symmetry.space_group_name_H-M   'P 1'
#
loop_
_entity.id
_entity.type
_entity.pdbx_description
1 polymer ?
#
loop_
_entity_poly.entity_id
_entity_poly.type
_entity_poly.pdbx_seq_one_letter_code
_entity_poly.pdbx_strand_id
1 'polypeptide(L)'
;VAPYCASKWAVEGLTRSVAKELPSGLAIVALSPGVVNTDMLVSCFGSSSSLYQTPESWYLCFHPSLLVQLSSPFWHHILAPNE
;
A
#
# COMPACT_ATOMS: atom_id res chain seq x y z
N VAL A 1 8.05 -11.80 12.72
CA VAL A 1 7.07 -11.87 11.60
C VAL A 1 5.64 -11.68 12.09
N ALA A 2 5.13 -12.50 13.01
CA ALA A 2 3.75 -12.38 13.52
C ALA A 2 3.31 -10.95 13.96
N PRO A 3 4.05 -10.21 14.82
CA PRO A 3 3.62 -8.86 15.23
C PRO A 3 3.67 -7.84 14.08
N TYR A 4 4.57 -8.04 13.11
CA TYR A 4 4.62 -7.21 11.91
C TYR A 4 3.40 -7.46 11.01
N CYS A 5 3.07 -8.73 10.76
CA CYS A 5 1.89 -9.09 9.96
C CYS A 5 0.59 -8.59 10.61
N ALA A 6 0.44 -8.76 11.93
CA ALA A 6 -0.74 -8.31 12.66
C ALA A 6 -0.93 -6.78 12.56
N SER A 7 0.15 -6.01 12.71
CA SER A 7 0.07 -4.55 12.60
C SER A 7 -0.24 -4.07 11.18
N LYS A 8 0.26 -4.74 10.13
CA LYS A 8 -0.11 -4.43 8.74
C LYS A 8 -1.59 -4.70 8.45
N TRP A 9 -2.12 -5.84 8.91
CA TRP A 9 -3.55 -6.13 8.82
C TRP A 9 -4.41 -5.12 9.60
N ALA A 10 -3.93 -4.63 10.75
CA ALA A 10 -4.63 -3.59 11.50
C ALA A 10 -4.75 -2.28 10.72
N VAL A 11 -3.74 -1.89 9.94
CA VAL A 11 -3.79 -0.69 9.07
C VAL A 11 -4.87 -0.84 8.00
N GLU A 12 -5.01 -2.02 7.41
CA GLU A 12 -6.08 -2.28 6.43
C GLU A 12 -7.47 -2.22 7.07
N GLY A 13 -7.64 -2.85 8.24
CA GLY A 13 -8.89 -2.79 9.00
C GLY A 13 -9.27 -1.36 9.39
N LEU A 14 -8.30 -0.57 9.86
CA LEU A 14 -8.50 0.85 10.18
C LEU A 14 -8.88 1.66 8.96
N THR A 15 -8.23 1.42 7.81
CA THR A 15 -8.55 2.10 6.56
C THR A 15 -10.00 1.83 6.13
N ARG A 16 -10.45 0.56 6.22
CA ARG A 16 -11.84 0.19 5.92
C ARG A 16 -12.84 0.79 6.90
N SER A 17 -12.47 0.95 8.17
CA SER A 17 -13.30 1.62 9.17
C SER A 17 -13.48 3.10 8.83
N VAL A 18 -12.37 3.81 8.60
CA VAL A 18 -12.38 5.25 8.27
C VAL A 18 -13.12 5.51 6.95
N ALA A 19 -13.01 4.63 5.96
CA ALA A 19 -13.70 4.76 4.68
C ALA A 19 -15.23 4.87 4.82
N LYS A 20 -15.83 4.34 5.89
CA LYS A 20 -17.28 4.43 6.14
C LYS A 20 -17.73 5.78 6.70
N GLU A 21 -16.80 6.59 7.19
CA GLU A 21 -17.07 7.86 7.87
C GLU A 21 -16.62 9.07 7.05
N LEU A 22 -16.00 8.84 5.89
CA LEU A 22 -15.51 9.92 5.03
C LEU A 22 -16.66 10.71 4.37
N PRO A 23 -16.56 12.05 4.32
CA PRO A 23 -17.46 12.86 3.52
C PRO A 23 -17.26 12.61 2.03
N SER A 24 -18.27 12.95 1.23
CA SER A 24 -18.21 12.86 -0.23
C SER A 24 -17.03 13.65 -0.80
N GLY A 25 -16.29 13.02 -1.72
CA GLY A 25 -15.12 13.63 -2.37
C GLY A 25 -13.78 13.39 -1.66
N LEU A 26 -13.77 12.65 -0.55
CA LEU A 26 -12.54 12.14 0.07
C LEU A 26 -12.40 10.63 -0.15
N ALA A 27 -11.16 10.19 -0.34
CA ALA A 27 -10.80 8.78 -0.42
C ALA A 27 -9.67 8.48 0.56
N ILE A 28 -9.70 7.29 1.15
CA ILE A 28 -8.59 6.73 1.93
C ILE A 28 -8.17 5.41 1.28
N VAL A 29 -6.86 5.21 1.16
CA VAL A 29 -6.30 4.06 0.45
C VAL A 29 -5.18 3.45 1.28
N ALA A 30 -5.26 2.15 1.54
CA ALA A 30 -4.17 1.39 2.11
C ALA A 30 -3.26 0.90 0.98
N LEU A 31 -1.96 1.18 1.09
CA LEU A 31 -0.97 0.80 0.09
C LEU A 31 -0.10 -0.34 0.61
N SER A 32 -0.03 -1.44 -0.15
CA SER A 32 0.83 -2.58 0.13
C SER A 32 1.87 -2.73 -0.98
N PRO A 33 3.09 -2.18 -0.78
CA PRO A 33 4.12 -2.14 -1.82
C PRO A 33 4.84 -3.48 -2.04
N GLY A 34 4.53 -4.51 -1.24
CA GLY A 34 5.31 -5.74 -1.20
C GLY A 34 6.73 -5.48 -0.65
N VAL A 35 7.71 -6.20 -1.19
CA VAL A 35 9.12 -6.07 -0.78
C VAL A 35 9.80 -4.98 -1.62
N VAL A 36 10.36 -3.98 -0.95
CA VAL A 36 11.02 -2.82 -1.58
C VAL A 36 12.38 -2.59 -0.93
N ASN A 37 13.39 -2.33 -1.77
CA ASN A 37 14.75 -2.05 -1.36
C ASN A 37 14.83 -0.69 -0.63
N THR A 38 14.64 -0.73 0.68
CA THR A 38 14.71 0.40 1.61
C THR A 38 15.81 0.15 2.62
N ASP A 39 16.26 1.18 3.34
CA ASP A 39 17.25 1.03 4.42
C ASP A 39 16.79 0.02 5.49
N MET A 40 15.48 -0.05 5.76
CA MET A 40 14.90 -1.08 6.62
C MET A 40 15.18 -2.48 6.07
N LEU A 41 14.89 -2.72 4.79
CA LEU A 41 15.14 -4.02 4.17
C LEU A 41 16.64 -4.34 4.13
N VAL A 42 17.49 -3.35 3.83
CA VAL A 42 18.95 -3.49 3.88
C VAL A 42 19.41 -3.94 5.27
N SER A 43 18.87 -3.35 6.35
CA SER A 43 19.21 -3.74 7.72
C SER A 43 18.82 -5.18 8.07
N CYS A 44 17.75 -5.70 7.46
CA CYS A 44 17.21 -7.04 7.76
C CYS A 44 17.75 -8.13 6.82
N PHE A 45 18.05 -7.81 5.56
CA PHE A 45 18.39 -8.77 4.49
C PHE A 45 19.78 -8.54 3.89
N GLY A 46 20.51 -7.49 4.30
CA GLY A 46 21.84 -7.18 3.81
C GLY A 46 21.86 -6.98 2.29
N SER A 47 22.87 -7.54 1.63
CA SER A 47 23.07 -7.44 0.18
C SER A 47 21.90 -8.01 -0.64
N SER A 48 21.13 -8.95 -0.09
CA SER A 48 19.97 -9.54 -0.76
C SER A 48 18.81 -8.55 -0.98
N SER A 49 18.82 -7.41 -0.29
CA SER A 49 17.87 -6.31 -0.53
C SER A 49 17.95 -5.74 -1.95
N SER A 50 19.14 -5.79 -2.58
CA SER A 50 19.37 -5.32 -3.95
C SER A 50 18.62 -6.10 -5.03
N LEU A 51 18.08 -7.27 -4.69
CA LEU A 51 17.25 -8.08 -5.59
C LEU A 51 15.83 -7.53 -5.76
N TYR A 52 15.43 -6.58 -4.92
CA TYR A 52 14.08 -6.01 -4.92
C TYR A 52 14.08 -4.61 -5.54
N GLN A 53 12.90 -4.20 -6.03
CA GLN A 53 12.71 -2.88 -6.65
C GLN A 53 13.01 -1.73 -5.71
N THR A 54 13.49 -0.60 -6.24
CA THR A 54 13.68 0.64 -5.47
C THR A 54 12.34 1.32 -5.18
N PRO A 55 12.27 2.22 -4.19
CA PRO A 55 11.05 3.00 -3.91
C PRO A 55 10.55 3.81 -5.10
N GLU A 56 11.46 4.38 -5.89
CA GLU A 56 11.13 5.16 -7.10
C GLU A 56 10.54 4.25 -8.18
N SER A 57 11.12 3.06 -8.38
CA SER A 57 10.63 2.07 -9.34
C SER A 57 9.24 1.58 -8.96
N TRP A 58 9.01 1.34 -7.66
CA TRP A 58 7.70 0.98 -7.14
C TRP A 58 6.67 2.08 -7.38
N TYR A 59 7.02 3.34 -7.06
CA TYR A 59 6.12 4.48 -7.26
C TYR A 59 5.72 4.64 -8.72
N LEU A 60 6.68 4.55 -9.66
CA LEU A 60 6.41 4.66 -11.10
C LEU A 60 5.50 3.55 -11.60
N CYS A 61 5.63 2.34 -11.06
CA CYS A 61 4.76 1.21 -11.39
C CYS A 61 3.33 1.41 -10.83
N PHE A 62 3.22 1.89 -9.59
CA PHE A 62 1.94 1.97 -8.89
C PHE A 62 1.11 3.22 -9.23
N HIS A 63 1.76 4.36 -9.43
CA HIS A 63 1.11 5.66 -9.60
C HIS A 63 0.02 5.71 -10.70
N PRO A 64 0.20 5.13 -11.90
CA PRO A 64 -0.84 5.12 -12.93
C PRO A 64 -2.13 4.40 -12.46
N SER A 65 -1.98 3.24 -11.82
CA SER A 65 -3.11 2.45 -11.32
C SER A 65 -3.86 3.19 -10.21
N LEU A 66 -3.13 3.86 -9.31
CA LEU A 66 -3.75 4.69 -8.26
C LEU A 66 -4.55 5.84 -8.87
N LEU A 67 -4.01 6.57 -9.85
CA LEU A 67 -4.71 7.69 -10.48
C LEU A 67 -5.99 7.25 -11.19
N VAL A 68 -5.96 6.11 -11.89
CA VAL A 68 -7.17 5.55 -12.51
C VAL A 68 -8.21 5.23 -11.44
N GLN A 69 -7.80 4.57 -10.35
CA GLN A 69 -8.69 4.20 -9.26
C GLN A 69 -9.26 5.41 -8.52
N LEU A 70 -8.47 6.49 -8.39
CA LEU A 70 -8.90 7.77 -7.83
C LEU A 70 -9.72 8.65 -8.79
N SER A 71 -9.85 8.28 -10.06
CA SER A 71 -10.69 9.00 -11.02
C SER A 71 -12.09 8.39 -11.16
N SER A 72 -12.31 7.20 -10.60
CA SER A 72 -13.59 6.49 -10.67
C SER A 72 -14.62 7.10 -9.71
N PRO A 73 -15.85 7.41 -10.15
CA PRO A 73 -16.92 7.86 -9.26
C PRO A 73 -17.46 6.75 -8.33
N PHE A 74 -17.05 5.49 -8.52
CA PHE A 74 -17.43 4.35 -7.69
C PHE A 74 -16.31 4.00 -6.69
N TRP A 75 -16.35 4.68 -5.55
CA TRP A 75 -15.34 4.61 -4.49
C TRP A 75 -15.51 3.46 -3.48
N HIS A 76 -16.59 2.69 -3.60
CA HIS A 76 -17.04 1.80 -2.53
C HIS A 76 -16.14 0.57 -2.28
N HIS A 77 -15.16 0.29 -3.13
CA HIS A 77 -14.28 -0.88 -3.00
C HIS A 77 -12.85 -0.60 -3.49
N ILE A 78 -12.19 0.44 -2.97
CA ILE A 78 -10.72 0.55 -3.12
C ILE A 78 -10.06 -0.42 -2.15
N LEU A 79 -9.95 -1.67 -2.56
CA LEU A 79 -8.96 -2.61 -2.03
C LEU A 79 -7.81 -2.65 -3.04
N ALA A 80 -6.59 -2.74 -2.52
CA ALA A 80 -5.39 -2.86 -3.35
C ALA A 80 -5.55 -4.07 -4.30
N PRO A 81 -5.07 -3.98 -5.56
CA PRO A 81 -5.34 -4.97 -6.62
C PRO A 81 -4.65 -6.34 -6.44
N ASN A 82 -4.28 -6.72 -5.21
CA ASN A 82 -3.44 -7.88 -4.93
C ASN A 82 -4.09 -8.90 -3.97
N GLU A 83 -5.41 -8.83 -3.76
CA GLU A 83 -6.23 -9.93 -3.21
C GLU A 83 -7.28 -10.38 -4.23
#